data_AF-A0A964J894-F1
#
_entry.id   AF-A0A964J894-F1
#
_cell.length_a   1.000
_cell.length_b   1.000
_cell.length_c   1.000
_cell.angle_alpha   90.00
_cell.angle_beta   90.00
_cell.angle_gamma   90.00
#
_symmetry.space_group_name_H-M   'P 1'
#
loop_
_entity.id
_entity.type
_entity.pdbx_description
1 polymer ?
#
loop_
_entity_poly.entity_id
_entity_poly.type
_entity_poly.pdbx_seq_one_letter_code
_entity_poly.pdbx_strand_id
1 'polypeptide(L)' 'MGHQSSQMARRCERAVVTAYRDLRQHGTDDMSAFQACTALYRIHHPEASLNEARRLVAEWIDHHVARSGREAGLADPRG' A
#
# COMPACT_ATOMS: atom_id res chain seq x y z
N MET A 1 7.53 2.10 25.34
CA MET A 1 6.33 1.53 24.68
C MET A 1 6.37 1.85 23.19
N GLY A 2 7.07 1.07 22.37
CA GLY A 2 7.26 1.38 20.93
C GLY A 2 7.15 0.18 19.99
N HIS A 3 6.87 -1.03 20.50
CA HIS A 3 6.82 -2.25 19.70
C HIS A 3 5.40 -2.61 19.22
N GLN A 4 4.37 -2.01 19.81
CA GLN A 4 2.96 -2.27 19.47
C GLN A 4 2.52 -1.44 18.26
N SER A 5 2.94 -0.17 18.20
CA SER A 5 2.71 0.72 17.06
C SER A 5 3.39 0.19 15.79
N SER A 6 4.63 -0.28 15.89
CA SER A 6 5.37 -0.85 14.75
C SER A 6 4.76 -2.16 14.24
N GLN A 7 4.22 -3.02 15.11
CA GLN A 7 3.49 -4.22 14.68
C GLN A 7 2.13 -3.88 14.05
N MET A 8 1.42 -2.88 14.58
CA MET A 8 0.17 -2.41 13.99
C MET A 8 0.42 -1.81 12.60
N ALA A 9 1.49 -1.03 12.43
CA ALA A 9 1.88 -0.45 11.16
C ALA A 9 2.12 -1.52 10.08
N ARG A 10 2.82 -2.62 10.41
CA ARG A 10 3.03 -3.73 9.44
C ARG A 10 1.74 -4.47 9.05
N ARG A 11 0.78 -4.59 9.97
CA ARG A 11 -0.55 -5.16 9.63
C ARG A 11 -1.33 -4.21 8.73
N CYS A 12 -1.30 -2.92 9.03
CA CYS A 12 -1.93 -1.89 8.21
C CYS A 12 -1.31 -1.83 6.81
N GLU A 13 0.02 -1.91 6.71
CA GLU A 13 0.75 -2.01 5.44
C GLU A 13 0.22 -3.18 4.61
N ARG A 14 0.17 -4.40 5.18
CA ARG A 14 -0.36 -5.56 4.46
C ARG A 14 -1.81 -5.36 4.01
N ALA A 15 -2.66 -4.81 4.88
CA ALA A 15 -4.06 -4.55 4.54
C ALA A 15 -4.20 -3.54 3.40
N VAL A 16 -3.45 -2.43 3.45
CA VAL A 16 -3.42 -1.38 2.43
C VAL A 16 -2.90 -1.93 1.09
N VAL A 17 -1.78 -2.66 1.11
CA VAL A 17 -1.20 -3.25 -0.10
C VAL A 17 -2.16 -4.25 -0.73
N THR A 18 -2.80 -5.11 0.07
CA THR A 18 -3.80 -6.04 -0.44
C THR A 18 -5.00 -5.31 -1.04
N ALA A 19 -5.55 -4.30 -0.36
CA ALA A 19 -6.66 -3.51 -0.88
C ALA A 19 -6.29 -2.77 -2.17
N TYR A 20 -5.10 -2.17 -2.24
CA TYR A 20 -4.61 -1.49 -3.43
C TYR A 20 -4.50 -2.45 -4.64
N ARG A 21 -3.95 -3.66 -4.42
CA ARG A 21 -3.87 -4.69 -5.47
C ARG A 21 -5.25 -5.14 -5.93
N ASP A 22 -6.17 -5.33 -5.00
CA ASP A 22 -7.54 -5.75 -5.29
C ASP A 22 -8.24 -4.68 -6.15
N LEU A 23 -8.16 -3.42 -5.72
CA LEU A 23 -8.68 -2.28 -6.49
C LEU A 23 -8.09 -2.21 -7.90
N ARG A 24 -6.77 -2.43 -8.04
CA ARG A 24 -6.08 -2.49 -9.34
C ARG A 24 -6.55 -3.67 -10.21
N GLN A 25 -6.75 -4.85 -9.62
CA GLN A 25 -7.31 -6.02 -10.34
C GLN A 25 -8.73 -5.77 -10.84
N HIS A 26 -9.50 -4.97 -10.09
CA HIS A 26 -10.84 -4.55 -10.47
C HIS A 26 -10.87 -3.38 -11.48
N GLY A 27 -9.72 -2.92 -11.97
CA GLY A 27 -9.61 -1.83 -12.94
C GLY A 27 -9.71 -0.42 -12.35
N THR A 28 -9.54 -0.28 -11.03
CA THR A 28 -9.50 1.03 -10.38
C THR A 28 -8.20 1.75 -10.70
N ASP A 29 -8.30 3.03 -11.02
CA ASP A 29 -7.17 3.90 -11.31
C ASP A 29 -6.24 4.05 -10.09
N ASP A 30 -4.94 4.19 -10.32
CA ASP A 30 -3.90 4.26 -9.28
C ASP A 30 -4.19 5.35 -8.24
N MET A 31 -4.62 6.52 -8.71
CA MET A 31 -4.95 7.65 -7.82
C MET A 31 -6.18 7.39 -6.97
N SER A 32 -7.18 6.70 -7.52
CA SER A 32 -8.41 6.36 -6.78
C SER A 32 -8.14 5.27 -5.74
N ALA A 33 -7.36 4.25 -6.11
CA ALA A 33 -6.95 3.19 -5.21
C ALA A 33 -6.09 3.74 -4.05
N PHE A 34 -5.18 4.67 -4.35
CA PHE A 34 -4.36 5.36 -3.35
C PHE A 34 -5.20 6.16 -2.34
N GLN A 35 -6.18 6.93 -2.82
CA GLN A 35 -7.07 7.70 -1.95
C GLN A 35 -7.90 6.79 -1.04
N ALA A 36 -8.44 5.68 -1.56
CA ALA A 36 -9.18 4.70 -0.76
C ALA A 36 -8.30 4.09 0.35
N CYS A 37 -7.05 3.74 0.02
CA CYS A 37 -6.08 3.22 0.98
C CYS A 37 -5.73 4.24 2.07
N THR A 38 -5.56 5.51 1.69
CA THR A 38 -5.30 6.60 2.64
C THR A 38 -6.48 6.81 3.58
N ALA A 39 -7.71 6.72 3.08
CA ALA A 39 -8.92 6.82 3.89
C ALA A 39 -9.03 5.66 4.89
N LEU A 40 -8.78 4.41 4.45
CA LEU A 40 -8.73 3.23 5.32
C LEU A 40 -7.73 3.40 6.46
N TYR A 41 -6.50 3.86 6.16
CA TYR A 41 -5.48 4.07 7.18
C TYR A 41 -5.92 5.08 8.25
N ARG A 42 -6.62 6.14 7.85
CA ARG A 42 -7.13 7.16 8.78
C ARG A 42 -8.29 6.68 9.64
N ILE A 43 -9.10 5.73 9.18
CA ILE A 43 -10.17 5.12 9.99
C ILE A 43 -9.55 4.32 11.14
N HIS A 44 -8.44 3.64 10.89
CA HIS A 44 -7.71 2.89 11.92
C HIS A 44 -6.82 3.78 12.81
N HIS A 45 -6.27 4.85 12.24
CA HIS A 45 -5.40 5.80 12.93
C HIS A 45 -5.91 7.24 12.74
N PRO A 46 -6.98 7.63 13.45
CA PRO A 46 -7.47 9.02 13.40
C PRO A 46 -6.45 10.02 13.96
N GLU A 47 -5.52 9.54 14.80
CA GLU A 47 -4.41 10.30 15.39
C GLU A 47 -3.30 10.62 14.37
N ALA A 48 -3.23 9.87 13.27
CA ALA A 48 -2.27 10.13 12.21
C ALA A 48 -2.74 11.29 11.31
N SER A 49 -1.84 12.23 11.04
CA SER A 49 -2.11 13.33 10.12
C SER A 49 -2.31 12.84 8.68
N LEU A 50 -3.15 13.52 7.90
CA LEU A 50 -3.39 13.19 6.48
C LEU A 50 -2.08 13.13 5.67
N ASN A 51 -1.14 14.04 5.94
CA ASN A 51 0.15 14.07 5.27
C ASN A 51 1.01 12.84 5.59
N GLU A 52 0.99 12.39 6.85
CA GLU A 52 1.72 11.21 7.29
C GLU A 52 1.11 9.94 6.69
N ALA A 53 -0.22 9.83 6.70
CA ALA A 53 -0.96 8.75 6.07
C ALA A 53 -0.62 8.64 4.57
N ARG A 54 -0.65 9.76 3.84
CA ARG A 54 -0.29 9.78 2.41
C ARG A 54 1.15 9.35 2.18
N ARG A 55 2.09 9.84 2.99
CA ARG A 55 3.51 9.52 2.84
C ARG A 55 3.78 8.04 3.08
N LEU A 56 3.19 7.46 4.14
CA LEU A 56 3.31 6.04 4.46
C LEU A 56 2.67 5.15 3.39
N VAL A 57 1.44 5.46 2.98
CA VAL A 57 0.73 4.69 1.94
C VAL A 57 1.48 4.75 0.61
N ALA A 58 2.08 5.89 0.26
CA ALA A 58 2.88 6.05 -0.96
C ALA A 58 4.14 5.18 -0.89
N GLU A 59 4.84 5.19 0.23
CA GLU A 59 6.02 4.34 0.45
C GLU A 59 5.66 2.85 0.34
N TRP A 60 4.57 2.41 0.98
CA TRP A 60 4.15 1.00 0.92
C TRP A 60 3.78 0.55 -0.50
N ILE A 61 3.07 1.40 -1.24
CA ILE A 61 2.69 1.11 -2.62
C ILE A 61 3.93 1.11 -3.52
N ASP A 62 4.83 2.09 -3.39
CA ASP A 62 6.06 2.17 -4.16
C ASP A 62 6.94 0.93 -3.95
N HIS A 63 7.15 0.53 -2.69
CA HIS A 63 7.86 -0.71 -2.34
C HIS A 63 7.22 -1.95 -2.97
N HIS A 64 5.89 -2.03 -2.98
CA HIS A 64 5.17 -3.18 -3.53
C HIS A 64 5.15 -3.19 -5.07
N VAL A 65 5.00 -2.03 -5.72
CA VAL A 65 5.05 -1.87 -7.18
C VAL A 65 6.46 -2.13 -7.70
N ALA A 66 7.48 -1.58 -7.04
CA ALA A 66 8.89 -1.84 -7.35
C ALA A 66 9.24 -3.33 -7.20
N ARG A 67 8.66 -4.02 -6.21
CA ARG A 67 8.79 -5.47 -6.10
C ARG A 67 8.09 -6.19 -7.26
N SER A 68 6.83 -5.84 -7.56
CA SER A 68 6.04 -6.48 -8.62
C SER A 68 6.66 -6.30 -10.02
N GLY A 69 7.27 -5.15 -10.31
CA GLY A 69 7.97 -4.90 -11.58
C GLY A 69 9.24 -5.74 -11.75
N ARG A 70 9.91 -6.11 -10.64
CA ARG A 70 11.06 -7.04 -10.69
C ARG A 70 10.65 -8.48 -10.99
N GLU A 71 9.46 -8.90 -10.56
CA GLU A 71 8.96 -10.26 -10.83
C GLU A 71 8.46 -10.38 -12.28
N ALA A 72 7.86 -9.32 -12.82
CA ALA A 72 7.44 -9.26 -14.22
C ALA A 72 8.61 -9.29 -15.22
N GLY A 73 9.80 -8.81 -14.83
CA GLY A 73 11.01 -8.82 -15.68
C GLY A 73 11.71 -10.17 -15.81
N LEU A 74 11.40 -11.16 -14.96
CA LEU A 74 11.99 -12.51 -15.02
C LEU A 74 11.07 -13.53 -15.72
N ALA A 75 9.84 -13.17 -16.04
CA ALA A 75 8.83 -14.06 -16.61
C ALA A 75 8.79 -14.06 -18.16
N ASP A 76 9.87 -13.66 -18.84
CA ASP A 76 10.03 -13.88 -20.29
C ASP A 76 11.10 -14.95 -20.58
N PRO A 77 10.70 -16.20 -20.89
CA PRO A 77 11.59 -17.23 -21.42
C PRO A 77 11.48 -17.41 -22.94
N ARG A 78 11.21 -16.35 -23.73
CA ARG A 78 11.13 -16.45 -25.21
C ARG A 78 11.82 -15.30 -25.94
N GLY A 79 13.15 -15.37 -25.95
CA GLY A 79 14.02 -14.81 -27.00
C GLY A 79 14.58 -15.92 -27.86
#